data_AF-A0A7V8X674-F1
#
_entry.id   AF-A0A7V8X674-F1
#
_cell.length_a   1.000
_cell.length_b   1.000
_cell.length_c   1.000
_cell.angle_alpha   90.00
_cell.angle_beta   90.00
_cell.angle_gamma   90.00
#
_symmetry.space_group_name_H-M   'P 1'
#
loop_
_entity.id
_entity.type
_entity.pdbx_description
1 polymer ?
#
loop_
_entity_poly.entity_id
_entity_poly.type
_entity_poly.pdbx_seq_one_letter_code
_entity_poly.pdbx_strand_id
1 'polypeptide(L)'
;MDRLTAIMVRVSLGWLLAGFIIGGLMLVDRIVPGTWRAWLAPSHGHMLFVGWFFQFVIGIAFWLLPRKRSPERPLGYHEQLSLLGVVMLNVGLLLRVAGEPLERIGKGDLVTITALSASASLQLLAALIFIAQLWPRTGVRQIR
;
A
#
# COMPACT_ATOMS: atom_id res chain seq x y z
N MET A 1 19.63 1.52 6.35
CA MET A 1 18.48 0.91 5.65
C MET A 1 18.82 0.75 4.18
N ASP A 2 18.32 -0.29 3.51
CA ASP A 2 18.45 -0.43 2.06
C ASP A 2 17.46 0.47 1.31
N ARG A 3 17.64 0.56 -0.02
CA ARG A 3 16.84 1.38 -0.92
C ARG A 3 15.35 1.04 -0.85
N LEU A 4 14.99 -0.24 -0.93
CA LEU A 4 13.59 -0.70 -0.86
C LEU A 4 12.91 -0.19 0.41
N THR A 5 13.54 -0.44 1.57
CA THR A 5 13.02 0.00 2.87
C THR A 5 12.80 1.50 2.89
N ALA A 6 13.79 2.28 2.46
CA ALA A 6 13.70 3.74 2.47
C ALA A 6 12.55 4.25 1.59
N ILE A 7 12.33 3.64 0.42
CA ILE A 7 11.22 3.97 -0.47
C ILE A 7 9.88 3.65 0.22
N MET A 8 9.71 2.43 0.74
CA MET A 8 8.46 2.01 1.36
C MET A 8 8.07 2.91 2.54
N VAL A 9 9.04 3.24 3.40
CA VAL A 9 8.83 4.13 4.55
C VAL A 9 8.48 5.53 4.08
N ARG A 10 9.26 6.15 3.18
CA ARG A 10 8.99 7.52 2.69
C ARG A 10 7.62 7.63 2.04
N VAL A 11 7.27 6.69 1.17
CA VAL A 11 5.97 6.69 0.49
C VAL A 11 4.83 6.44 1.49
N SER A 12 5.04 5.59 2.50
CA SER A 12 4.02 5.35 3.54
C SER A 12 3.74 6.58 4.39
N LEU A 13 4.75 7.41 4.66
CA LEU A 13 4.59 8.69 5.34
C LEU A 13 3.86 9.71 4.45
N GLY A 14 4.07 9.65 3.13
CA GLY A 14 3.26 10.41 2.17
C GLY A 14 1.78 10.04 2.24
N TRP A 15 1.46 8.75 2.26
CA TRP A 15 0.08 8.27 2.44
C TRP A 15 -0.51 8.61 3.79
N LEU A 16 0.29 8.60 4.86
CA LEU A 16 -0.12 9.05 6.18
C LEU A 16 -0.57 10.51 6.14
N LEU A 17 0.28 11.38 5.61
CA LEU A 17 -0.04 12.81 5.49
C LEU A 17 -1.29 13.02 4.63
N ALA A 18 -1.37 12.37 3.48
CA ALA A 18 -2.54 12.45 2.60
C ALA A 18 -3.81 11.96 3.30
N GLY A 19 -3.73 10.85 4.04
CA GLY A 19 -4.84 10.29 4.81
C GLY A 19 -5.32 11.27 5.88
N PHE A 20 -4.42 11.89 6.63
CA PHE A 20 -4.78 12.93 7.61
C PHE A 20 -5.45 14.15 6.96
N ILE A 21 -4.96 14.60 5.80
CA ILE A 21 -5.59 15.71 5.06
C ILE A 21 -7.01 15.34 4.65
N ILE A 22 -7.21 14.16 4.07
CA ILE A 22 -8.55 13.67 3.68
C ILE A 22 -9.46 13.50 4.90
N GLY A 23 -8.94 12.96 6.01
CA GLY A 23 -9.67 12.84 7.27
C GLY A 23 -10.11 14.21 7.81
N GLY A 24 -9.25 15.23 7.71
CA GLY A 24 -9.59 16.61 8.04
C GLY A 24 -10.69 17.18 7.14
N LEU A 25 -10.60 16.95 5.82
CA LEU A 25 -11.66 17.35 4.87
C LEU A 25 -13.00 16.67 5.18
N MET A 26 -12.99 15.41 5.62
CA MET A 26 -14.20 14.73 6.05
C MET A 26 -14.84 15.38 7.30
N LEU A 27 -14.11 16.16 8.11
CA LEU A 27 -14.70 16.84 9.26
C LEU A 27 -15.58 18.04 8.84
N VAL A 28 -15.30 18.66 7.70
CA VAL A 28 -16.05 19.85 7.20
C VAL A 28 -17.38 19.50 6.52
N ASP A 29 -17.75 18.21 6.50
CA ASP A 29 -19.00 17.70 5.92
C ASP A 29 -20.27 18.38 6.46
N ARG A 30 -20.22 18.91 7.69
CA ARG A 30 -21.36 19.64 8.30
C ARG A 30 -21.51 21.08 7.81
N ILE A 31 -20.47 21.65 7.21
CA ILE A 31 -20.40 23.07 6.85
C ILE A 31 -20.29 23.29 5.33
N VAL A 32 -19.89 22.26 4.57
CA VAL A 32 -19.80 22.31 3.10
C VAL A 32 -20.88 21.42 2.49
N PRO A 33 -21.67 21.89 1.51
CA PRO A 33 -22.64 21.06 0.82
C PRO A 33 -22.00 19.78 0.24
N GLY A 34 -22.64 18.64 0.45
CA GLY A 34 -22.18 17.33 -0.03
C GLY A 34 -22.29 16.24 1.02
N THR A 35 -21.81 15.04 0.68
CA THR A 35 -21.66 13.91 1.62
C THR A 35 -20.22 13.39 1.57
N TRP A 36 -19.28 14.32 1.74
CA TRP A 36 -17.82 14.12 1.73
C TRP A 36 -17.38 12.93 2.58
N ARG A 37 -17.99 12.76 3.77
CA ARG A 37 -17.73 11.59 4.62
C ARG A 37 -18.07 10.28 3.92
N ALA A 38 -19.25 10.20 3.31
CA ALA A 38 -19.71 8.99 2.63
C ALA A 38 -18.88 8.69 1.37
N TRP A 39 -18.46 9.73 0.65
CA TRP A 39 -17.67 9.62 -0.58
C TRP A 39 -16.21 9.21 -0.31
N LEU A 40 -15.59 9.78 0.72
CA LEU A 40 -14.15 9.64 0.97
C LEU A 40 -13.81 8.58 2.02
N ALA A 41 -14.76 8.15 2.87
CA ALA A 41 -14.46 7.20 3.95
C ALA A 41 -13.76 5.90 3.51
N PRO A 42 -14.16 5.22 2.41
CA PRO A 42 -13.45 4.03 1.96
C PRO A 42 -12.01 4.34 1.56
N SER A 43 -11.81 5.41 0.79
CA SER A 43 -10.49 5.80 0.30
C SER A 43 -9.58 6.23 1.44
N HIS A 44 -10.11 7.00 2.39
CA HIS A 44 -9.42 7.35 3.62
C HIS A 44 -8.97 6.10 4.39
N GLY A 45 -9.85 5.11 4.55
CA GLY A 45 -9.52 3.83 5.19
C GLY A 45 -8.39 3.11 4.46
N HIS A 46 -8.44 3.04 3.14
CA HIS A 46 -7.39 2.41 2.34
C HIS A 46 -6.06 3.17 2.34
N MET A 47 -6.10 4.50 2.36
CA MET A 47 -4.90 5.34 2.47
C MET A 47 -4.17 5.08 3.79
N LEU A 48 -4.90 5.10 4.91
CA LEU A 48 -4.29 4.90 6.23
C LEU A 48 -3.91 3.45 6.50
N PHE A 49 -4.75 2.48 6.11
CA PHE A 49 -4.45 1.08 6.36
C PHE A 49 -3.43 0.52 5.37
N VAL A 50 -3.69 0.61 4.06
CA VAL A 50 -2.83 -0.01 3.03
C VAL A 50 -1.63 0.88 2.71
N GLY A 51 -1.87 2.17 2.47
CA GLY A 51 -0.83 3.12 2.06
C GLY A 51 0.15 3.47 3.17
N TRP A 52 -0.35 3.76 4.37
CA TRP A 52 0.49 4.04 5.53
C TRP A 52 0.87 2.78 6.30
N PHE A 53 -0.06 2.21 7.08
CA PHE A 53 0.29 1.26 8.12
C PHE A 53 0.90 -0.03 7.56
N PHE A 54 0.19 -0.69 6.64
CA PHE A 54 0.64 -1.92 6.01
C PHE A 54 1.96 -1.73 5.26
N GLN A 55 2.05 -0.72 4.39
CA GLN A 55 3.28 -0.46 3.65
C GLN A 55 4.46 -0.14 4.56
N PHE A 56 4.26 0.66 5.61
CA PHE A 56 5.28 0.94 6.61
C PHE A 56 5.77 -0.34 7.28
N VAL A 57 4.84 -1.16 7.80
CA VAL A 57 5.16 -2.41 8.50
C VAL A 57 5.90 -3.38 7.59
N ILE A 58 5.49 -3.54 6.33
CA ILE A 58 6.22 -4.39 5.36
C ILE A 58 7.60 -3.83 5.07
N GLY A 59 7.75 -2.52 4.87
CA GLY A 59 9.05 -1.88 4.69
C GLY A 59 9.98 -2.14 5.88
N ILE A 60 9.48 -1.98 7.10
CA ILE A 60 10.22 -2.31 8.31
C ILE A 60 10.53 -3.81 8.39
N ALA A 61 9.61 -4.71 7.99
CA ALA A 61 9.87 -6.15 7.97
C ALA A 61 11.01 -6.52 7.01
N PHE A 62 11.10 -5.89 5.84
CA PHE A 62 12.23 -6.06 4.93
C PHE A 62 13.56 -5.68 5.57
N TRP A 63 13.57 -4.67 6.43
CA TRP A 63 14.77 -4.25 7.15
C TRP A 63 15.09 -5.10 8.37
N LEU A 64 14.08 -5.43 9.18
CA LEU A 64 14.19 -6.02 10.52
C LEU A 64 14.42 -7.55 10.47
N LEU A 65 13.72 -8.27 9.58
CA LEU A 65 13.82 -9.72 9.56
C LEU A 65 15.25 -10.18 9.22
N PRO A 66 15.71 -11.33 9.75
CA PRO A 66 17.04 -11.85 9.43
C PRO A 66 17.25 -11.98 7.91
N ARG A 67 18.44 -11.57 7.43
CA ARG A 67 18.80 -11.66 6.02
C ARG A 67 19.60 -12.94 5.79
N LYS A 68 18.97 -13.95 5.20
CA LYS A 68 19.64 -15.16 4.70
C LYS A 68 20.29 -14.84 3.36
N ARG A 69 21.47 -14.21 3.40
CA ARG A 69 22.20 -13.78 2.20
C ARG A 69 22.84 -14.96 1.48
N SER A 70 22.80 -14.95 0.16
CA SER A 70 23.55 -15.85 -0.72
C SER A 70 24.14 -15.03 -1.88
N PRO A 71 25.08 -15.57 -2.68
CA PRO A 71 25.57 -14.89 -3.88
C PRO A 71 24.44 -14.46 -4.83
N GLU A 72 23.39 -15.26 -4.96
CA GLU A 72 22.22 -14.97 -5.80
C GLU A 72 21.27 -13.95 -5.15
N ARG A 73 21.31 -13.80 -3.81
CA ARG A 73 20.43 -12.91 -3.03
C ARG A 73 21.24 -12.15 -1.97
N PRO A 74 22.03 -11.14 -2.36
CA PRO A 74 22.88 -10.39 -1.43
C PRO A 74 22.09 -9.60 -0.39
N LEU A 75 20.83 -9.27 -0.66
CA LEU A 75 19.93 -8.60 0.30
C LEU A 75 19.06 -9.59 1.11
N GLY A 76 19.11 -10.89 0.78
CA GLY A 76 18.23 -11.93 1.32
C GLY A 76 16.85 -12.00 0.65
N TYR A 77 16.63 -11.19 -0.39
CA TYR A 77 15.42 -11.14 -1.22
C TYR A 77 15.77 -10.59 -2.61
N HIS A 78 14.85 -10.72 -3.56
CA HIS A 78 14.99 -10.18 -4.92
C HIS A 78 14.52 -8.72 -4.97
N GLU A 79 15.48 -7.80 -5.12
CA GLU A 79 15.20 -6.36 -5.02
C GLU A 79 14.25 -5.86 -6.10
N GLN A 80 14.49 -6.21 -7.37
CA GLN A 80 13.66 -5.76 -8.49
C GLN A 80 12.21 -6.24 -8.37
N LEU A 81 12.03 -7.52 -8.00
CA LEU A 81 10.69 -8.08 -7.78
C LEU A 81 9.98 -7.40 -6.60
N SER A 82 10.71 -7.09 -5.52
CA SER A 82 10.14 -6.37 -4.38
C SER A 82 9.77 -4.92 -4.73
N LEU A 83 10.59 -4.23 -5.51
CA LEU A 83 10.29 -2.89 -6.04
C LEU A 83 9.06 -2.91 -6.97
N LEU A 84 8.92 -3.95 -7.80
CA LEU A 84 7.70 -4.16 -8.60
C LEU A 84 6.47 -4.29 -7.69
N GLY A 85 6.57 -5.04 -6.60
CA GLY A 85 5.51 -5.11 -5.58
C GLY A 85 5.15 -3.74 -4.99
N VAL A 86 6.15 -2.88 -4.71
CA VAL A 86 5.92 -1.50 -4.23
C VAL A 86 5.16 -0.67 -5.27
N VAL A 87 5.55 -0.76 -6.55
CA VAL A 87 4.86 -0.06 -7.64
C VAL A 87 3.42 -0.56 -7.77
N MET A 88 3.20 -1.87 -7.80
CA MET A 88 1.86 -2.48 -7.90
C MET A 88 0.97 -2.05 -6.72
N LEU A 89 1.49 -2.05 -5.50
CA LEU A 89 0.76 -1.61 -4.31
C LEU A 89 0.30 -0.15 -4.44
N ASN A 90 1.21 0.74 -4.85
CA ASN A 90 0.94 2.17 -4.91
C ASN A 90 0.06 2.57 -6.11
N VAL A 91 0.29 1.98 -7.28
CA VAL A 91 -0.57 2.18 -8.44
C VAL A 91 -1.99 1.67 -8.16
N GLY A 92 -2.10 0.47 -7.56
CA GLY A 92 -3.41 -0.05 -7.16
C GLY A 92 -4.10 0.86 -6.14
N LEU A 93 -3.37 1.39 -5.17
CA LEU A 93 -3.94 2.32 -4.19
C LEU A 93 -4.39 3.64 -4.84
N LEU A 94 -3.61 4.21 -5.77
CA LEU A 94 -3.97 5.43 -6.50
C LEU A 94 -5.25 5.24 -7.33
N LEU A 95 -5.35 4.13 -8.06
CA LEU A 95 -6.56 3.79 -8.83
C LEU A 95 -7.80 3.74 -7.93
N ARG A 96 -7.66 3.15 -6.73
CA ARG A 96 -8.76 3.07 -5.77
C ARG A 96 -9.14 4.42 -5.19
N VAL A 97 -8.16 5.23 -4.79
CA VAL A 97 -8.39 6.57 -4.24
C VAL A 97 -9.06 7.49 -5.27
N ALA A 98 -8.82 7.29 -6.56
CA ALA A 98 -9.51 8.00 -7.63
C ALA A 98 -10.90 7.42 -7.95
N GLY A 99 -11.02 6.08 -8.00
CA GLY A 99 -12.25 5.40 -8.44
C GLY A 99 -13.35 5.34 -7.39
N GLU A 100 -13.01 5.13 -6.11
CA GLU A 100 -14.01 4.98 -5.04
C GLU A 100 -14.87 6.24 -4.85
N PRO A 101 -14.32 7.47 -4.81
CA PRO A 101 -15.16 8.65 -4.68
C PRO A 101 -16.11 8.82 -5.88
N LEU A 102 -15.65 8.51 -7.11
CA LEU A 102 -16.45 8.59 -8.33
C LEU A 102 -17.67 7.64 -8.30
N GLU A 103 -17.46 6.40 -7.87
CA GLU A 103 -18.55 5.44 -7.62
C GLU A 103 -19.54 5.99 -6.58
N ARG A 104 -19.04 6.56 -5.47
CA ARG A 104 -19.89 7.00 -4.36
C ARG A 104 -20.66 8.29 -4.61
N ILE A 105 -20.23 9.12 -5.56
CA ILE A 105 -21.03 10.27 -6.03
C ILE A 105 -22.05 9.89 -7.11
N GLY A 106 -22.20 8.58 -7.41
CA GLY A 106 -23.14 8.08 -8.42
C GLY A 106 -22.63 8.20 -9.85
N LYS A 107 -21.32 8.41 -10.06
CA LYS A 107 -20.67 8.41 -11.37
C LYS A 107 -19.96 7.08 -11.66
N GLY A 108 -20.44 5.99 -11.06
CA GLY A 108 -19.94 4.65 -11.35
C GLY A 108 -20.27 4.24 -12.78
N ASP A 109 -19.27 3.82 -13.53
CA ASP A 109 -19.38 3.31 -14.88
C ASP A 109 -18.41 2.13 -15.11
N LEU A 110 -18.32 1.65 -16.35
CA LEU A 110 -17.41 0.55 -16.68
C LEU A 110 -15.93 0.91 -16.42
N VAL A 111 -15.56 2.18 -16.53
CA VAL A 111 -14.18 2.65 -16.31
C VAL A 111 -13.84 2.56 -14.83
N THR A 112 -14.70 3.05 -13.95
CA THR A 112 -14.48 2.97 -12.50
C THR A 112 -14.48 1.52 -12.01
N ILE A 113 -15.39 0.67 -12.49
CA ILE A 113 -15.41 -0.77 -12.17
C ILE A 113 -14.10 -1.45 -12.61
N THR A 114 -13.64 -1.16 -13.83
CA THR A 114 -12.39 -1.73 -14.36
C THR A 114 -11.18 -1.24 -13.57
N ALA A 115 -11.13 0.05 -13.23
CA ALA A 115 -10.06 0.63 -12.43
C ALA A 115 -10.00 0.04 -11.01
N LEU A 116 -11.15 -0.16 -10.35
CA LEU A 116 -11.22 -0.77 -9.03
C LEU A 116 -10.84 -2.26 -9.06
N SER A 117 -11.24 -2.98 -10.10
CA SER A 117 -10.85 -4.39 -10.33
C SER A 117 -9.34 -4.54 -10.58
N ALA A 118 -8.77 -3.64 -11.39
CA ALA A 118 -7.33 -3.56 -11.62
C ALA A 118 -6.58 -3.22 -10.33
N SER A 119 -7.09 -2.25 -9.55
CA SER A 119 -6.56 -1.92 -8.23
C SER A 119 -6.47 -3.14 -7.31
N ALA A 120 -7.56 -3.90 -7.18
CA ALA A 120 -7.62 -5.07 -6.32
C ALA A 120 -6.60 -6.14 -6.78
N SER A 121 -6.52 -6.38 -8.09
CA SER A 121 -5.57 -7.32 -8.68
C SER A 121 -4.12 -6.92 -8.41
N LEU A 122 -3.78 -5.65 -8.61
CA LEU A 122 -2.42 -5.13 -8.37
C LEU A 122 -2.02 -5.25 -6.89
N GLN A 123 -2.93 -4.93 -5.97
CA GLN A 123 -2.64 -5.03 -4.53
C GLN A 123 -2.51 -6.48 -4.07
N LEU A 124 -3.32 -7.39 -4.62
CA LEU A 124 -3.19 -8.82 -4.36
C LEU A 124 -1.83 -9.34 -4.85
N LEU A 125 -1.43 -9.00 -6.08
CA LEU A 125 -0.14 -9.39 -6.63
C LEU A 125 1.03 -8.81 -5.81
N ALA A 126 0.93 -7.55 -5.38
CA ALA A 126 1.91 -6.94 -4.48
C ALA A 126 2.03 -7.70 -3.16
N ALA A 127 0.92 -8.05 -2.53
CA ALA A 127 0.90 -8.84 -1.30
C ALA A 127 1.53 -10.22 -1.49
N LEU A 128 1.20 -10.92 -2.58
CA LEU A 128 1.79 -12.22 -2.92
C LEU A 128 3.30 -12.12 -3.11
N ILE A 129 3.78 -11.07 -3.79
CA ILE A 129 5.21 -10.77 -3.93
C ILE A 129 5.86 -10.60 -2.55
N PHE A 130 5.31 -9.74 -1.68
CA PHE A 130 5.90 -9.49 -0.37
C PHE A 130 5.91 -10.74 0.50
N ILE A 131 4.84 -11.53 0.48
CA ILE A 131 4.78 -12.83 1.17
C ILE A 131 5.89 -13.74 0.66
N ALA A 132 6.03 -13.91 -0.66
CA ALA A 132 7.06 -14.77 -1.24
C ALA A 132 8.49 -14.33 -0.88
N GLN A 133 8.73 -13.03 -0.76
CA GLN A 133 10.05 -12.48 -0.39
C GLN A 133 10.36 -12.56 1.12
N LEU A 134 9.34 -12.40 1.98
CA LEU A 134 9.53 -12.38 3.43
C LEU A 134 9.40 -13.77 4.08
N TRP A 135 8.59 -14.66 3.52
CA TRP A 135 8.32 -15.98 4.10
C TRP A 135 9.59 -16.81 4.37
N PRO A 136 10.58 -16.91 3.46
CA PRO A 136 11.80 -17.70 3.73
C PRO A 136 12.63 -17.15 4.90
N ARG A 137 12.38 -15.91 5.33
CA ARG A 137 13.12 -15.20 6.39
C ARG A 137 12.53 -15.40 7.78
N THR A 138 11.36 -16.03 7.92
CA THR A 138 10.72 -16.31 9.22
C THR A 138 11.22 -17.60 9.88
N GLY A 139 11.89 -18.47 9.12
CA GLY A 139 12.37 -19.76 9.64
C GLY A 139 13.38 -19.63 10.80
N VAL A 140 13.25 -20.52 11.79
CA VAL A 140 14.06 -20.55 13.02
C VAL A 140 15.56 -20.55 12.71
N ARG A 141 16.31 -19.69 13.40
CA ARG A 141 17.78 -19.66 13.31
C ARG A 141 18.31 -20.90 14.04
N GLN A 142 18.87 -21.86 13.31
CA GLN A 142 19.60 -22.96 13.94
C GLN A 142 20.88 -22.39 14.56
N ILE A 143 20.92 -22.34 15.88
CA ILE A 143 22.14 -22.05 16.64
C ILE A 143 22.95 -23.34 16.58
N ARG A 144 24.09 -23.32 15.87
CA ARG A 144 25.10 -24.37 15.92
C ARG A 144 26.22 -23.91 16.84
#